data_AF-A0A0F9S095-F1
#
_entry.id   AF-A0A0F9S095-F1
#
_cell.length_a   1.000
_cell.length_b   1.000
_cell.length_c   1.000
_cell.angle_alpha   90.00
_cell.angle_beta   90.00
_cell.angle_gamma   90.00
#
_symmetry.space_group_name_H-M   'P 1'
#
loop_
_entity.id
_entity.type
_entity.pdbx_description
1 polymer ?
#
loop_
_entity_poly.entity_id
_entity_poly.type
_entity_poly.pdbx_seq_one_letter_code
_entity_poly.pdbx_strand_id
1 'polypeptide(L)'
;MAWRPSEYLIEGELDNTVPNQVTGYMRFTGIKEKVIFALKGNFHRDIRGAKIKLTGDGVDRGEDYMEGISLKQTGNVGDITAGLPPHDSVKYPYIEWYGEDNGRVVIELDPDQVEVIGKSIPVIESDPISREEQKVNMNGFMGDIGKAVFEEDNQG
;
A
#
# COMPACT_ATOMS: atom_id res chain seq x y z
N MET A 1 -9.61 10.16 6.67
CA MET A 1 -9.09 10.82 5.45
C MET A 1 -8.17 9.85 4.75
N ALA A 2 -7.96 9.93 3.43
CA ALA A 2 -7.09 9.00 2.71
C ALA A 2 -6.14 9.78 1.79
N TRP A 3 -4.86 9.44 1.83
CA TRP A 3 -3.82 9.95 0.95
C TRP A 3 -3.92 9.28 -0.43
N ARG A 4 -3.77 10.05 -1.51
CA ARG A 4 -3.82 9.58 -2.90
C ARG A 4 -2.67 10.15 -3.73
N PRO A 5 -1.41 9.77 -3.47
CA PRO A 5 -0.25 10.38 -4.09
C PRO A 5 0.10 9.78 -5.47
N SER A 6 -0.86 9.21 -6.21
CA SER A 6 -0.59 8.49 -7.47
C SER A 6 0.24 9.31 -8.47
N GLU A 7 -0.17 10.56 -8.72
CA GLU A 7 0.51 11.45 -9.68
C GLU A 7 1.92 11.87 -9.21
N TYR A 8 2.19 11.78 -7.91
CA TYR A 8 3.48 12.16 -7.33
C TYR A 8 4.48 11.00 -7.34
N LEU A 9 4.04 9.76 -7.60
CA LEU A 9 4.94 8.61 -7.64
C LEU A 9 5.95 8.78 -8.77
N ILE A 10 7.24 8.66 -8.44
CA ILE A 10 8.33 8.63 -9.42
C ILE A 10 8.64 7.16 -9.76
N GLU A 11 8.90 6.36 -8.73
CA GLU A 11 9.15 4.93 -8.85
C GLU A 11 9.00 4.24 -7.50
N GLY A 12 8.96 2.92 -7.53
CA GLY A 12 9.04 2.11 -6.31
C GLY A 12 9.35 0.66 -6.57
N GLU A 13 9.65 -0.03 -5.49
CA GLU A 13 9.78 -1.48 -5.45
C GLU A 13 9.10 -1.98 -4.18
N LEU A 14 8.18 -2.94 -4.31
CA LEU A 14 7.59 -3.64 -3.18
C LEU A 14 7.83 -5.14 -3.31
N ASP A 15 8.14 -5.78 -2.21
CA ASP A 15 8.54 -7.18 -2.11
C ASP A 15 7.63 -7.92 -1.13
N ASN A 16 6.91 -8.94 -1.64
CA ASN A 16 6.11 -9.87 -0.85
C ASN A 16 6.60 -11.32 -1.00
N THR A 17 7.90 -11.52 -1.28
CA THR A 17 8.51 -12.86 -1.37
C THR A 17 8.58 -13.57 -0.01
N VAL A 18 8.52 -12.80 1.09
CA VAL A 18 8.37 -13.32 2.45
C VAL A 18 6.88 -13.28 2.84
N PRO A 19 6.26 -14.43 3.19
CA PRO A 19 4.86 -14.46 3.57
C PRO A 19 4.51 -13.52 4.74
N ASN A 20 3.33 -12.91 4.65
CA ASN A 20 2.76 -11.97 5.62
C ASN A 20 3.56 -10.69 5.86
N GLN A 21 4.49 -10.39 4.96
CA GLN A 21 5.32 -9.20 5.02
C GLN A 21 5.43 -8.56 3.64
N VAL A 22 5.23 -7.24 3.59
CA VAL A 22 5.56 -6.42 2.43
C VAL A 22 6.63 -5.41 2.83
N THR A 23 7.76 -5.44 2.14
CA THR A 23 8.84 -4.46 2.33
C THR A 23 9.15 -3.75 1.03
N GLY A 24 9.83 -2.61 1.10
CA GLY A 24 10.27 -1.93 -0.12
C GLY A 24 10.45 -0.45 0.07
N TYR A 25 10.40 0.27 -1.05
CA TYR A 25 10.47 1.72 -1.05
C TYR A 25 9.66 2.32 -2.19
N MET A 26 9.32 3.60 -2.04
CA MET A 26 8.86 4.46 -3.12
C MET A 26 9.58 5.80 -3.06
N ARG A 27 9.69 6.46 -4.23
CA ARG A 27 10.12 7.85 -4.36
C ARG A 27 8.95 8.66 -4.88
N PHE A 28 8.73 9.82 -4.29
CA PHE A 28 7.68 10.74 -4.70
C PHE A 28 8.27 12.12 -4.96
N THR A 29 7.69 12.83 -5.90
CA THR A 29 7.96 14.27 -6.06
C THR A 29 7.48 15.01 -4.81
N GLY A 30 8.26 15.99 -4.35
CA GLY A 30 8.01 16.68 -3.07
C GLY A 30 8.68 16.03 -1.85
N ILE A 31 9.22 14.80 -1.96
CA ILE A 31 9.99 14.14 -0.90
C ILE A 31 11.42 13.87 -1.40
N LYS A 32 12.43 14.31 -0.65
CA LYS A 32 13.83 14.12 -1.05
C LYS A 32 14.31 12.69 -0.80
N GLU A 33 13.86 12.10 0.30
CA GLU A 33 14.20 10.76 0.75
C GLU A 33 13.29 9.69 0.14
N LYS A 34 13.75 8.44 0.21
CA LYS A 34 12.89 7.29 -0.07
C LYS A 34 11.89 7.10 1.07
N VAL A 35 10.63 6.88 0.72
CA VAL A 35 9.62 6.37 1.65
C VAL A 35 9.81 4.87 1.76
N ILE A 36 10.10 4.35 2.95
CA ILE A 36 10.43 2.94 3.20
C ILE A 36 9.23 2.20 3.78
N PHE A 37 9.00 0.96 3.33
CA PHE A 37 7.84 0.15 3.70
C PHE A 37 8.25 -1.06 4.55
N ALA A 38 7.50 -1.29 5.62
CA ALA A 38 7.54 -2.49 6.45
C ALA A 38 6.12 -2.79 6.94
N LEU A 39 5.32 -3.39 6.06
CA LEU A 39 3.89 -3.66 6.28
C LEU A 39 3.64 -5.14 6.60
N LYS A 40 2.59 -5.40 7.37
CA LYS A 40 2.07 -6.75 7.67
C LYS A 40 0.97 -7.11 6.67
N GLY A 41 1.03 -8.30 6.09
CA GLY A 41 0.06 -8.81 5.12
C GLY A 41 0.69 -9.24 3.81
N ASN A 42 -0.14 -9.50 2.81
CA ASN A 42 0.30 -10.02 1.50
C ASN A 42 -0.33 -9.26 0.35
N PHE A 43 0.29 -9.34 -0.82
CA PHE A 43 -0.37 -8.96 -2.05
C PHE A 43 -1.52 -9.93 -2.37
N HIS A 44 -2.37 -9.49 -3.29
CA HIS A 44 -3.42 -10.31 -3.91
C HIS A 44 -2.83 -11.46 -4.71
N ARG A 45 -3.65 -12.48 -4.98
CA ARG A 45 -3.19 -13.76 -5.55
C ARG A 45 -2.49 -13.64 -6.89
N ASP A 46 -2.77 -12.57 -7.63
CA ASP A 46 -2.19 -12.33 -8.95
C ASP A 46 -0.69 -12.04 -8.90
N ILE A 47 -0.21 -11.50 -7.78
CA ILE A 47 1.20 -11.12 -7.58
C ILE A 47 1.78 -11.54 -6.23
N ARG A 48 1.04 -12.27 -5.38
CA ARG A 48 1.52 -12.75 -4.08
C ARG A 48 2.80 -13.58 -4.22
N GLY A 49 3.73 -13.37 -3.29
CA GLY A 49 5.01 -14.07 -3.32
C GLY A 49 6.01 -13.49 -4.32
N ALA A 50 5.63 -12.46 -5.07
CA ALA A 50 6.49 -11.78 -6.03
C ALA A 50 6.98 -10.43 -5.50
N LYS A 51 7.88 -9.85 -6.28
CA LYS A 51 8.27 -8.45 -6.19
C LYS A 51 7.57 -7.69 -7.31
N ILE A 52 7.23 -6.43 -7.07
CA ILE A 52 6.74 -5.53 -8.11
C ILE A 52 7.62 -4.30 -8.17
N LYS A 53 7.85 -3.82 -9.38
CA LYS A 53 8.41 -2.51 -9.64
C LYS A 53 7.31 -1.59 -10.14
N LEU A 54 7.31 -0.39 -9.60
CA LEU A 54 6.33 0.66 -9.90
C LEU A 54 7.06 1.80 -10.59
N THR A 55 6.43 2.39 -11.59
CA THR A 55 6.90 3.61 -12.25
C THR A 55 5.73 4.58 -12.28
N GLY A 56 5.96 5.85 -12.01
CA GLY A 56 4.93 6.88 -12.12
C GLY A 56 5.44 8.12 -12.85
N ASP A 57 4.56 9.08 -13.06
CA ASP A 57 4.85 10.29 -13.83
C ASP A 57 5.64 11.34 -13.03
N GLY A 58 5.66 11.22 -11.70
CA GLY A 58 6.42 12.11 -10.82
C GLY A 58 6.05 13.57 -10.96
N VAL A 59 4.76 13.90 -11.12
CA VAL A 59 4.30 15.26 -11.38
C VAL A 59 4.66 16.17 -10.21
N ASP A 60 5.43 17.23 -10.51
CA ASP A 60 5.68 18.31 -9.57
C ASP A 60 4.57 19.35 -9.66
N ARG A 61 3.67 19.35 -8.67
CA ARG A 61 2.59 20.33 -8.57
C ARG A 61 2.96 21.57 -7.74
N GLY A 62 4.17 21.62 -7.18
CA GLY A 62 4.65 22.79 -6.44
C GLY A 62 3.86 23.13 -5.16
N GLU A 63 3.01 22.23 -4.68
CA GLU A 63 2.23 22.40 -3.45
C GLU A 63 2.62 21.34 -2.41
N ASP A 64 2.57 21.73 -1.14
CA ASP A 64 2.89 20.95 0.08
C ASP A 64 1.96 19.74 0.31
N TYR A 65 1.32 19.19 -0.73
CA TYR A 65 0.44 18.02 -0.59
C TYR A 65 1.16 16.85 0.07
N MET A 66 2.42 16.61 -0.32
CA MET A 66 3.24 15.54 0.24
C MET A 66 3.86 15.90 1.60
N GLU A 67 3.67 17.13 2.10
CA GLU A 67 4.14 17.53 3.42
C GLU A 67 3.37 16.78 4.51
N GLY A 68 4.10 16.19 5.45
CA GLY A 68 3.51 15.44 6.57
C GLY A 68 3.30 13.94 6.31
N ILE A 69 3.59 13.43 5.11
CA ILE A 69 3.65 11.99 4.90
C ILE A 69 4.90 11.41 5.59
N SER A 70 4.70 10.50 6.55
CA SER A 70 5.78 9.71 7.17
C SER A 70 6.70 9.04 6.13
N LEU A 71 8.00 9.17 6.34
CA LEU A 71 9.02 8.52 5.50
C LEU A 71 9.12 7.01 5.75
N LYS A 72 8.54 6.51 6.85
CA LYS A 72 8.54 5.09 7.20
C LYS A 72 7.09 4.60 7.33
N GLN A 73 6.66 3.79 6.38
CA GLN A 73 5.34 3.20 6.34
C GLN A 73 5.35 1.87 7.10
N THR A 74 4.87 1.89 8.34
CA THR A 74 4.49 0.69 9.12
C THR A 74 2.98 0.57 9.22
N GLY A 75 2.47 -0.65 9.37
CA GLY A 75 1.05 -0.92 9.48
C GLY A 75 0.63 -2.17 8.72
N ASN A 76 -0.56 -2.14 8.12
CA ASN A 76 -1.15 -3.31 7.47
C ASN A 76 -1.37 -3.06 5.97
N VAL A 77 -1.16 -4.12 5.19
CA VAL A 77 -1.53 -4.17 3.77
C VAL A 77 -3.06 -4.11 3.63
N GLY A 78 -3.55 -3.28 2.72
CA GLY A 78 -4.93 -3.28 2.24
C GLY A 78 -5.03 -4.12 0.98
N ASP A 79 -5.48 -3.52 -0.12
CA ASP A 79 -5.44 -4.14 -1.44
C ASP A 79 -4.17 -3.79 -2.22
N ILE A 80 -3.33 -4.79 -2.52
CA ILE A 80 -2.18 -4.64 -3.41
C ILE A 80 -2.28 -5.67 -4.54
N THR A 81 -2.53 -5.21 -5.76
CA THR A 81 -2.75 -6.03 -6.96
C THR A 81 -2.15 -5.36 -8.19
N ALA A 82 -1.75 -6.15 -9.20
CA ALA A 82 -1.42 -5.65 -10.53
C ALA A 82 -2.64 -5.66 -11.47
N GLY A 83 -3.81 -6.05 -10.96
CA GLY A 83 -5.04 -6.16 -11.75
C GLY A 83 -5.04 -7.34 -12.71
N LEU A 84 -4.14 -8.32 -12.53
CA LEU A 84 -4.03 -9.47 -13.43
C LEU A 84 -5.04 -10.57 -13.04
N PRO A 85 -5.44 -11.45 -13.99
CA PRO A 85 -6.26 -12.60 -13.65
C PRO A 85 -5.51 -13.62 -12.78
N PRO A 86 -6.18 -14.33 -11.84
CA PRO A 86 -7.58 -14.15 -11.46
C PRO A 86 -7.78 -12.91 -10.55
N HIS A 87 -8.77 -12.06 -10.88
CA HIS A 87 -9.00 -10.81 -10.16
C HIS A 87 -9.62 -11.05 -8.78
N ASP A 88 -9.02 -10.52 -7.71
CA ASP A 88 -9.58 -10.54 -6.35
C ASP A 88 -10.35 -9.26 -6.00
N SER A 89 -9.98 -8.13 -6.59
CA SER A 89 -10.56 -6.80 -6.32
C SER A 89 -10.80 -6.04 -7.63
N VAL A 90 -9.89 -5.13 -8.00
CA VAL A 90 -9.97 -4.33 -9.23
C VAL A 90 -9.21 -4.98 -10.40
N LYS A 91 -9.36 -4.41 -11.61
CA LYS A 91 -8.76 -4.92 -12.86
C LYS A 91 -7.64 -4.01 -13.40
N TYR A 92 -7.06 -3.20 -12.53
CA TYR A 92 -5.94 -2.32 -12.81
C TYR A 92 -5.00 -2.32 -11.59
N PRO A 93 -3.73 -1.94 -11.74
CA PRO A 93 -2.84 -1.90 -10.60
C PRO A 93 -3.30 -0.93 -9.51
N TYR A 94 -3.43 -1.46 -8.30
CA TYR A 94 -3.96 -0.74 -7.14
C TYR A 94 -3.15 -1.15 -5.92
N ILE A 95 -2.60 -0.16 -5.22
CA ILE A 95 -1.72 -0.34 -4.06
C ILE A 95 -2.30 0.46 -2.92
N GLU A 96 -2.78 -0.24 -1.90
CA GLU A 96 -3.36 0.33 -0.71
C GLU A 96 -2.75 -0.25 0.55
N TRP A 97 -2.54 0.63 1.52
CA TRP A 97 -2.15 0.25 2.86
C TRP A 97 -2.73 1.19 3.90
N TYR A 98 -2.69 0.73 5.14
CA TYR A 98 -3.09 1.48 6.33
C TYR A 98 -1.84 1.73 7.16
N GLY A 99 -1.28 2.93 7.04
CA GLY A 99 -0.13 3.38 7.81
C GLY A 99 -0.53 3.75 9.24
N GLU A 100 0.33 3.41 10.21
CA GLU A 100 0.17 3.79 11.61
C GLU A 100 0.28 5.32 11.78
N ASP A 101 1.18 5.98 11.04
CA ASP A 101 1.45 7.42 11.20
C ASP A 101 0.53 8.33 10.38
N ASN A 102 0.16 7.93 9.15
CA ASN A 102 -0.58 8.81 8.22
C ASN A 102 -1.95 8.27 7.81
N GLY A 103 -2.34 7.10 8.32
CA GLY A 103 -3.60 6.43 7.97
C GLY A 103 -3.59 5.77 6.58
N ARG A 104 -4.76 5.71 5.96
CA ARG A 104 -4.95 5.01 4.67
C ARG A 104 -4.30 5.77 3.53
N VAL A 105 -3.54 5.05 2.70
CA VAL A 105 -2.94 5.57 1.47
C VAL A 105 -3.31 4.67 0.31
N VAL A 106 -3.59 5.26 -0.84
CA VAL A 106 -3.99 4.58 -2.08
C VAL A 106 -3.18 5.12 -3.26
N ILE A 107 -2.64 4.22 -4.06
CA ILE A 107 -2.00 4.51 -5.34
C ILE A 107 -2.72 3.69 -6.41
N GLU A 108 -3.16 4.38 -7.46
CA GLU A 108 -3.81 3.81 -8.63
C GLU A 108 -2.91 4.09 -9.83
N LEU A 109 -2.54 3.05 -10.59
CA LEU A 109 -1.61 3.14 -11.71
C LEU A 109 -2.21 2.48 -12.96
N ASP A 110 -1.63 2.82 -14.11
CA ASP A 110 -1.92 2.13 -15.37
C ASP A 110 -1.16 0.78 -15.48
N PRO A 111 -1.64 -0.17 -16.30
CA PRO A 111 -1.02 -1.50 -16.42
C PRO A 111 0.45 -1.50 -16.84
N ASP A 112 0.91 -0.50 -17.58
CA ASP A 112 2.31 -0.35 -18.02
C ASP A 112 3.22 0.27 -16.95
N GLN A 113 2.64 0.82 -15.89
CA GLN A 113 3.34 1.40 -14.74
C GLN A 113 3.70 0.36 -13.66
N VAL A 114 3.31 -0.91 -13.83
CA VAL A 114 3.62 -2.00 -12.89
C VAL A 114 4.26 -3.18 -13.61
N GLU A 115 5.45 -3.56 -13.14
CA GLU A 115 6.17 -4.73 -13.60
C GLU A 115 6.26 -5.76 -12.47
N VAL A 116 5.82 -6.99 -12.73
CA VAL A 116 5.96 -8.11 -11.77
C VAL A 116 7.32 -8.78 -11.99
N ILE A 117 8.17 -8.72 -10.97
CA ILE A 117 9.53 -9.26 -11.00
C ILE A 117 9.57 -10.62 -10.30
N GLY A 118 9.98 -11.64 -11.04
CA GLY A 118 10.12 -13.01 -10.57
C GLY A 118 8.99 -13.93 -11.06
N LYS A 119 9.01 -15.19 -10.61
CA LYS A 119 7.90 -16.12 -10.83
C LYS A 119 7.06 -16.16 -9.55
N SER A 120 5.76 -15.93 -9.67
CA SER A 120 4.81 -16.14 -8.59
C SER A 120 4.97 -17.55 -8.00
N ILE A 121 4.82 -17.67 -6.68
CA ILE A 121 4.83 -18.97 -6.00
C ILE A 121 3.74 -19.85 -6.63
N PRO A 122 3.95 -21.16 -6.84
CA PRO A 122 2.94 -22.04 -7.40
C PRO A 122 1.61 -21.91 -6.64
N VAL A 123 0.51 -21.81 -7.40
CA VAL A 123 -0.90 -21.59 -6.99
C VAL A 123 -1.42 -22.47 -5.83
N ILE A 124 -0.70 -23.53 -5.47
CA ILE A 124 -1.10 -24.51 -4.45
C ILE A 124 -1.06 -23.96 -3.00
N GLU A 125 -0.45 -22.80 -2.75
CA GLU A 125 -0.38 -22.19 -1.40
C GLU A 125 -1.10 -20.83 -1.27
N SER A 126 -1.81 -20.37 -2.31
CA SER A 126 -2.45 -19.04 -2.33
C SER A 126 -3.92 -19.07 -1.92
N ASP A 127 -4.23 -19.33 -0.65
CA ASP A 127 -5.59 -19.08 -0.17
C ASP A 127 -5.84 -17.55 -0.11
N PRO A 128 -6.95 -17.04 -0.66
CA PRO A 128 -7.24 -15.61 -0.66
C PRO A 128 -7.32 -15.09 0.79
N ILE A 129 -6.83 -13.86 1.03
CA ILE A 129 -7.22 -13.14 2.25
C ILE A 129 -8.74 -12.99 2.17
N SER A 130 -9.46 -13.52 3.14
CA SER A 130 -10.92 -13.49 3.08
C SER A 130 -11.42 -12.05 3.20
N ARG A 131 -12.60 -11.75 2.63
CA ARG A 131 -13.25 -10.43 2.82
C ARG A 131 -13.49 -10.11 4.29
N GLU A 132 -13.63 -11.12 5.13
CA GLU A 132 -13.76 -10.94 6.58
C GLU A 132 -12.46 -10.44 7.19
N GLU A 133 -11.32 -10.95 6.76
CA GLU A 133 -10.01 -10.48 7.20
C GLU A 133 -9.71 -9.05 6.72
N GLN A 134 -10.11 -8.69 5.48
CA GLN A 134 -10.10 -7.29 5.03
C GLN A 134 -10.95 -6.36 5.92
N LYS A 135 -12.17 -6.79 6.27
CA LYS A 135 -13.04 -6.02 7.18
C LYS A 135 -12.44 -5.90 8.58
N VAL A 136 -11.77 -6.94 9.07
CA VAL A 136 -11.10 -6.90 10.38
C VAL A 136 -9.96 -5.88 10.35
N ASN A 137 -9.14 -5.83 9.30
CA ASN A 137 -8.08 -4.83 9.17
C ASN A 137 -8.67 -3.40 9.14
N MET A 138 -9.74 -3.19 8.37
CA MET A 138 -10.44 -1.90 8.32
C MET A 138 -11.07 -1.52 9.69
N ASN A 139 -11.72 -2.47 10.36
CA ASN A 139 -12.35 -2.25 11.67
C ASN A 139 -11.31 -1.99 12.76
N GLY A 140 -10.16 -2.67 12.72
CA GLY A 140 -9.04 -2.41 13.62
C GLY A 140 -8.57 -0.96 13.48
N PHE A 141 -8.31 -0.52 12.24
CA PHE A 141 -7.93 0.87 11.96
C PHE A 141 -8.99 1.89 12.43
N MET A 142 -10.28 1.64 12.16
CA MET A 142 -11.36 2.52 12.65
C MET A 142 -11.46 2.55 14.19
N GLY A 143 -11.23 1.41 14.85
CA GLY A 143 -11.21 1.32 16.30
C GLY A 143 -10.06 2.10 16.93
N ASP A 144 -8.88 2.03 16.33
CA ASP A 144 -7.70 2.77 16.78
C ASP A 144 -7.86 4.28 16.58
N ILE A 145 -8.44 4.73 15.46
CA ILE A 145 -8.84 6.15 15.28
C ILE A 145 -9.83 6.56 16.38
N GLY A 146 -10.84 5.73 16.65
CA GLY A 146 -11.83 6.03 17.70
C GLY A 146 -11.15 6.27 19.04
N LYS A 147 -10.25 5.38 19.46
CA LYS A 147 -9.50 5.54 20.71
C LYS A 147 -8.62 6.79 20.75
N ALA A 148 -7.90 7.08 19.66
CA ALA A 148 -7.04 8.26 19.58
C ALA A 148 -7.84 9.57 19.74
N VAL A 149 -9.04 9.65 19.15
CA VAL A 149 -9.93 10.83 19.26
C VAL A 149 -10.50 10.96 20.68
N PHE A 150 -10.83 9.86 21.36
CA PHE A 150 -11.32 9.91 22.74
C PHE A 150 -10.24 10.23 23.79
N GLU A 151 -8.97 9.97 23.49
CA GLU A 151 -7.85 10.31 24.38
C GLU A 151 -7.43 11.79 24.28
N GLU A 152 -7.65 12.46 23.12
CA GLU A 152 -7.44 13.90 22.96
C GLU A 152 -8.53 14.75 23.64
N ASP A 153 -9.79 14.28 23.66
CA ASP A 153 -10.92 15.00 24.27
C ASP A 153 -10.96 14.93 25.81
N ASN A 154 -10.12 14.11 26.44
CA ASN A 154 -10.14 13.86 27.89
C ASN A 154 -8.90 14.41 28.64
N GLN A 155 -8.10 15.25 27.97
CA GLN A 155 -7.00 16.02 28.56
C GLN A 155 -7.24 17.55 28.55
N GLY A 156 -8.48 18.00 28.34
CA GLY A 156 -8.91 19.40 28.43
C GLY A 156 -9.50 19.78 29.78
#